data_AF-A0A538RH24-F1
#
_entry.id   AF-A0A538RH24-F1
#
_cell.length_a   1.000
_cell.length_b   1.000
_cell.length_c   1.000
_cell.angle_alpha   90.00
_cell.angle_beta   90.00
_cell.angle_gamma   90.00
#
_symmetry.space_group_name_H-M   'P 1'
#
loop_
_entity.id
_entity.type
_entity.pdbx_description
1 polymer ?
#
loop_
_entity_poly.entity_id
_entity_poly.type
_entity_poly.pdbx_seq_one_letter_code
_entity_poly.pdbx_strand_id
1 'polypeptide(L)'
;MRLALSLNYSGAAVSLDMAKILEAERLGYASVWTAEAYGSDAVVPAAWIAARTERMDVGTAIMQIPARTPAMTAMTAMTLDALSGGRFRLGLGVSGPQVVEGWHGQPFGKPLAKTREYVEIVRAILRREKPVEFRGEYYQIPYAGANATGLGKPLRSILHGRADLPIYLAAVGPKNVALAAEIAQGWIPVFYSARRRAMFREWLDDGFRAGGRSGTAAERSFDIMPMVSVVVGDDVAACRAAVKPRLALYVGGMGARGRNFYNDIACRYGYDDAAKRIQDLFLAGRRDEAAVSGPPIRKTSATAWPGRDERWGIGGHVGAPNQEDERHGLAGARRTLGGWGPCRGPQSGRRAPRLGRGATNVGGLGAMSGPPISIGERTCG
;
A
#
# COMPACT_ATOMS: atom_id res chain seq x y z
N MET A 1 -1.95 -2.00 17.97
CA MET A 1 -1.47 -2.67 16.75
C MET A 1 -2.69 -3.08 15.94
N ARG A 2 -2.68 -2.91 14.61
CA ARG A 2 -3.78 -3.31 13.71
C ARG A 2 -3.20 -4.22 12.62
N LEU A 3 -3.97 -5.22 12.18
CA LEU A 3 -3.58 -6.12 11.09
C LEU A 3 -4.20 -5.66 9.77
N ALA A 4 -3.45 -5.82 8.69
CA ALA A 4 -3.88 -5.48 7.34
C ALA A 4 -3.53 -6.61 6.38
N LEU A 5 -4.37 -6.82 5.36
CA LEU A 5 -4.13 -7.77 4.28
C LEU A 5 -3.57 -7.02 3.07
N SER A 6 -2.34 -7.33 2.65
CA SER A 6 -1.79 -6.80 1.40
C SER A 6 -2.08 -7.76 0.25
N LEU A 7 -2.71 -7.25 -0.80
CA LEU A 7 -2.87 -7.98 -2.05
C LEU A 7 -1.63 -7.72 -2.92
N ASN A 8 -1.05 -8.78 -3.47
CA ASN A 8 0.08 -8.65 -4.40
C ASN A 8 -0.42 -8.18 -5.78
N TYR A 9 0.52 -7.85 -6.66
CA TYR A 9 0.21 -7.58 -8.07
C TYR A 9 -0.51 -8.76 -8.71
N SER A 10 -1.42 -8.45 -9.63
CA SER A 10 -1.97 -9.45 -10.54
C SER A 10 -0.86 -10.05 -11.39
N GLY A 11 -0.94 -11.36 -11.62
CA GLY A 11 -0.12 -12.04 -12.63
C GLY A 11 -0.68 -11.80 -14.03
N ALA A 12 -0.56 -12.79 -14.91
CA ALA A 12 -1.12 -12.72 -16.26
C ALA A 12 -2.66 -12.58 -16.28
N ALA A 13 -3.34 -13.03 -15.23
CA ALA A 13 -4.77 -12.87 -15.04
C ALA A 13 -5.06 -12.20 -13.69
N VAL A 14 -6.04 -11.31 -13.67
CA VAL A 14 -6.52 -10.68 -12.44
C VAL A 14 -7.42 -11.66 -11.70
N SER A 15 -7.08 -11.95 -10.45
CA SER A 15 -7.95 -12.72 -9.55
C SER A 15 -7.89 -12.14 -8.15
N LEU A 16 -9.05 -12.00 -7.52
CA LEU A 16 -9.19 -11.57 -6.14
C LEU A 16 -9.78 -12.72 -5.34
N ASP A 17 -9.03 -13.19 -4.35
CA ASP A 17 -9.51 -14.21 -3.41
C ASP A 17 -10.46 -13.55 -2.40
N MET A 18 -11.70 -13.32 -2.84
CA MET A 18 -12.72 -12.67 -2.02
C MET A 18 -13.07 -13.49 -0.77
N ALA A 19 -12.99 -14.81 -0.84
CA ALA A 19 -13.22 -15.67 0.33
C ALA A 19 -12.21 -15.36 1.43
N LYS A 20 -10.92 -15.27 1.09
CA LYS A 20 -9.86 -14.86 2.03
C LYS A 20 -10.03 -13.43 2.55
N ILE A 21 -10.47 -12.50 1.70
CA ILE A 21 -10.68 -11.10 2.12
C ILE A 21 -11.83 -11.01 3.12
N LEU A 22 -12.96 -11.67 2.85
CA LEU A 22 -14.10 -11.72 3.76
C LEU A 22 -13.76 -12.43 5.06
N GLU A 23 -12.95 -13.49 5.00
CA GLU A 23 -12.47 -14.17 6.20
C GLU A 23 -11.55 -13.27 7.02
N ALA A 24 -10.67 -12.49 6.39
CA ALA A 24 -9.88 -11.48 7.09
C ALA A 24 -10.76 -10.42 7.78
N GLU A 25 -11.86 -10.00 7.14
CA GLU A 25 -12.85 -9.10 7.78
C GLU A 25 -13.50 -9.73 9.01
N ARG A 26 -13.89 -11.00 8.89
CA ARG A 26 -14.51 -11.77 9.97
C ARG A 26 -13.56 -11.92 11.16
N LEU A 27 -12.27 -12.10 10.89
CA LEU A 27 -11.20 -12.19 11.89
C LEU A 27 -10.78 -10.82 12.46
N GLY A 28 -11.34 -9.71 11.98
CA GLY A 28 -11.08 -8.37 12.51
C GLY A 28 -9.82 -7.70 11.96
N TYR A 29 -9.37 -8.06 10.74
CA TYR A 29 -8.36 -7.27 10.04
C TYR A 29 -8.90 -5.87 9.79
N ALA A 30 -8.09 -4.86 10.11
CA ALA A 30 -8.50 -3.47 10.05
C ALA A 30 -8.61 -2.96 8.61
N SER A 31 -7.83 -3.53 7.68
CA SER A 31 -7.80 -3.04 6.31
C SER A 31 -7.31 -4.08 5.29
N VAL A 32 -7.63 -3.86 4.02
CA VAL A 32 -7.08 -4.57 2.87
C VAL A 32 -6.53 -3.58 1.85
N TRP A 33 -5.40 -3.92 1.22
CA TRP A 33 -4.65 -3.00 0.36
C TRP A 33 -4.40 -3.60 -1.01
N THR A 34 -4.85 -2.92 -2.06
CA THR A 34 -4.61 -3.29 -3.47
C THR A 34 -3.30 -2.67 -3.97
N ALA A 35 -2.71 -3.20 -5.03
CA ALA A 35 -1.44 -2.73 -5.55
C ALA A 35 -1.49 -2.44 -7.04
N GLU A 36 -0.76 -1.41 -7.47
CA GLU A 36 -0.64 -0.99 -8.87
C GLU A 36 0.81 -1.11 -9.35
N ALA A 37 0.96 -1.63 -10.56
CA ALA A 37 2.19 -1.64 -11.35
C ALA A 37 1.79 -1.43 -12.82
N TYR A 38 2.40 -2.15 -13.76
CA TYR A 38 2.09 -2.09 -15.19
C TYR A 38 1.25 -3.30 -15.65
N GLY A 39 0.26 -3.69 -14.85
CA GLY A 39 -0.64 -4.82 -15.13
C GLY A 39 -2.10 -4.43 -14.86
N SER A 40 -2.60 -4.74 -13.66
CA SER A 40 -3.88 -4.24 -13.16
C SER A 40 -3.73 -2.91 -12.44
N ASP A 41 -4.75 -2.04 -12.53
CA ASP A 41 -4.83 -0.84 -11.71
C ASP A 41 -5.20 -1.15 -10.25
N ALA A 42 -4.95 -0.23 -9.31
CA ALA A 42 -5.29 -0.42 -7.90
C ALA A 42 -6.75 -0.06 -7.53
N VAL A 43 -7.44 0.73 -8.35
CA VAL A 43 -8.72 1.36 -8.02
C VAL A 43 -9.89 0.40 -8.25
N VAL A 44 -9.90 -0.31 -9.39
CA VAL A 44 -10.97 -1.25 -9.74
C VAL A 44 -11.07 -2.40 -8.72
N PRO A 45 -9.96 -3.08 -8.34
CA PRO A 45 -10.01 -4.06 -7.25
C PRO A 45 -10.46 -3.47 -5.91
N ALA A 46 -10.03 -2.24 -5.59
CA ALA A 46 -10.42 -1.58 -4.34
C ALA A 46 -11.93 -1.32 -4.29
N ALA A 47 -12.51 -0.81 -5.39
CA ALA A 47 -13.94 -0.61 -5.52
C ALA A 47 -14.72 -1.93 -5.38
N TRP A 48 -14.24 -3.00 -6.06
CA TRP A 48 -14.86 -4.31 -6.03
C TRP A 48 -14.91 -4.91 -4.62
N ILE A 49 -13.82 -4.74 -3.86
CA ILE A 49 -13.69 -5.18 -2.48
C ILE A 49 -14.55 -4.32 -1.56
N ALA A 50 -14.49 -3.00 -1.67
CA ALA A 50 -15.27 -2.08 -0.85
C ALA A 50 -16.78 -2.32 -0.97
N ALA A 51 -17.26 -2.69 -2.16
CA ALA A 51 -18.67 -3.04 -2.39
C ALA A 51 -19.10 -4.37 -1.76
N ARG A 52 -18.16 -5.21 -1.30
CA ARG A 52 -18.42 -6.56 -0.74
C ARG A 52 -17.99 -6.70 0.71
N THR A 53 -17.35 -5.68 1.28
CA THR A 53 -16.96 -5.61 2.69
C THR A 53 -17.77 -4.52 3.38
N GLU A 54 -17.98 -4.66 4.68
CA GLU A 54 -18.87 -3.77 5.44
C GLU A 54 -18.13 -2.90 6.46
N ARG A 55 -17.00 -3.37 6.98
CA ARG A 55 -16.32 -2.79 8.15
C ARG A 55 -14.86 -2.47 7.91
N MET A 56 -14.12 -3.32 7.21
CA MET A 56 -12.69 -3.11 7.03
C MET A 56 -12.42 -1.91 6.12
N ASP A 57 -11.33 -1.19 6.38
CA ASP A 57 -10.85 -0.15 5.47
C ASP A 57 -10.32 -0.77 4.17
N VAL A 58 -10.43 -0.04 3.07
CA VAL A 58 -9.86 -0.44 1.77
C VAL A 58 -8.87 0.62 1.33
N GLY A 59 -7.63 0.22 1.10
CA GLY A 59 -6.57 1.12 0.71
C GLY A 59 -5.86 0.72 -0.59
N THR A 60 -5.09 1.66 -1.12
CA THR A 60 -4.19 1.42 -2.24
C THR A 60 -2.75 1.49 -1.76
N ALA A 61 -1.93 0.51 -2.08
CA ALA A 61 -0.51 0.45 -1.73
C ALA A 61 0.30 -0.02 -2.93
N ILE A 62 0.34 0.77 -3.99
CA ILE A 62 -0.08 2.19 -4.07
C ILE A 62 -0.97 2.44 -5.29
N MET A 63 -1.59 3.61 -5.36
CA MET A 63 -1.85 4.29 -6.63
C MET A 63 -0.60 5.02 -7.10
N GLN A 64 -0.21 4.82 -8.35
CA GLN A 64 0.95 5.48 -8.93
C GLN A 64 0.62 6.94 -9.28
N ILE A 65 1.41 7.87 -8.74
CA ILE A 65 1.36 9.31 -9.07
C ILE A 65 1.45 9.58 -10.59
N PRO A 66 2.34 8.93 -11.38
CA PRO A 66 2.41 9.20 -12.82
C PRO A 66 1.22 8.66 -13.63
N ALA A 67 0.42 7.74 -13.08
CA ALA A 67 -0.68 7.13 -13.82
C ALA A 67 -1.91 8.06 -13.96
N ARG A 68 -1.99 9.12 -13.15
CA ARG A 68 -3.18 9.97 -13.04
C ARG A 68 -2.78 11.42 -12.77
N THR A 69 -3.62 12.37 -13.18
CA THR A 69 -3.49 13.74 -12.69
C THR A 69 -3.88 13.80 -11.20
N PRO A 70 -3.37 14.78 -10.43
CA PRO A 70 -3.78 14.95 -9.03
C PRO A 70 -5.28 15.21 -8.90
N ALA A 71 -5.88 15.91 -9.87
CA ALA A 71 -7.33 16.12 -9.91
C ALA A 71 -8.10 14.80 -10.09
N MET A 72 -7.70 13.95 -11.03
CA MET A 72 -8.33 12.64 -11.24
C MET A 72 -8.19 11.75 -10.00
N THR A 73 -7.03 11.81 -9.32
CA THR A 73 -6.83 11.05 -8.08
C THR A 73 -7.72 11.54 -6.95
N ALA A 74 -7.87 12.85 -6.77
CA ALA A 74 -8.79 13.41 -5.78
C ALA A 74 -10.24 13.00 -6.07
N MET A 75 -10.70 13.11 -7.32
CA MET A 75 -12.02 12.64 -7.74
C MET A 75 -12.21 11.15 -7.43
N THR A 76 -11.24 10.31 -7.79
CA THR A 76 -11.27 8.87 -7.53
C THR A 76 -11.39 8.58 -6.03
N ALA A 77 -10.56 9.23 -5.21
CA ALA A 77 -10.55 9.03 -3.77
C ALA A 77 -11.86 9.46 -3.13
N MET A 78 -12.41 10.63 -3.51
CA MET A 78 -13.70 11.10 -2.97
C MET A 78 -14.84 10.17 -3.33
N THR A 79 -14.89 9.67 -4.57
CA THR A 79 -15.94 8.74 -5.01
C THR A 79 -15.85 7.41 -4.26
N LEU A 80 -14.66 6.82 -4.15
CA LEU A 80 -14.48 5.58 -3.40
C LEU A 80 -14.76 5.75 -1.90
N ASP A 81 -14.33 6.86 -1.32
CA ASP A 81 -14.60 7.16 0.09
C ASP A 81 -16.11 7.31 0.34
N ALA A 82 -16.83 8.04 -0.52
CA ALA A 82 -18.28 8.17 -0.41
C ALA A 82 -19.01 6.83 -0.57
N LEU A 83 -18.67 6.03 -1.58
CA LEU A 83 -19.31 4.73 -1.83
C LEU A 83 -18.98 3.68 -0.77
N SER A 84 -17.81 3.76 -0.15
CA SER A 84 -17.41 2.85 0.92
C SER A 84 -17.87 3.29 2.31
N GLY A 85 -18.50 4.47 2.46
CA GLY A 85 -18.91 5.00 3.75
C GLY A 85 -17.74 5.51 4.61
N GLY A 86 -16.73 6.12 3.99
CA GLY A 86 -15.58 6.71 4.68
C GLY A 86 -14.40 5.74 4.95
N ARG A 87 -14.45 4.54 4.36
CA ARG A 87 -13.49 3.44 4.60
C ARG A 87 -12.28 3.48 3.65
N PHE A 88 -12.22 4.43 2.73
CA PHE A 88 -11.12 4.48 1.77
C PHE A 88 -9.85 5.08 2.39
N ARG A 89 -8.68 4.53 2.02
CA ARG A 89 -7.35 5.02 2.43
C ARG A 89 -6.48 5.21 1.18
N LEU A 90 -6.11 6.46 0.88
CA LEU A 90 -5.40 6.77 -0.35
C LEU A 90 -3.90 6.58 -0.16
N GLY A 91 -3.35 5.45 -0.62
CA GLY A 91 -1.89 5.31 -0.68
C GLY A 91 -1.32 5.67 -2.04
N LEU A 92 -0.24 6.44 -2.03
CA LEU A 92 0.38 7.00 -3.22
C LEU A 92 1.87 6.67 -3.27
N GLY A 93 2.42 6.64 -4.48
CA GLY A 93 3.85 6.69 -4.67
C GLY A 93 4.28 6.94 -6.11
N VAL A 94 5.54 7.31 -6.25
CA VAL A 94 6.12 7.85 -7.49
C VAL A 94 6.50 6.78 -8.52
N SER A 95 6.66 5.53 -8.08
CA SER A 95 7.28 4.45 -8.88
C SER A 95 8.73 4.73 -9.29
N GLY A 96 9.34 3.82 -10.06
CA GLY A 96 10.69 3.99 -10.60
C GLY A 96 10.69 4.50 -12.05
N PRO A 97 11.83 5.02 -12.55
CA PRO A 97 11.94 5.60 -13.90
C PRO A 97 11.47 4.66 -15.01
N GLN A 98 11.77 3.36 -14.91
CA GLN A 98 11.33 2.35 -15.89
C GLN A 98 9.82 2.33 -16.11
N VAL A 99 9.03 2.51 -15.04
CA VAL A 99 7.56 2.52 -15.14
C VAL A 99 7.06 3.91 -15.52
N VAL A 100 7.65 4.96 -14.95
CA VAL A 100 7.20 6.34 -15.23
C VAL A 100 7.41 6.72 -16.69
N GLU A 101 8.59 6.45 -17.23
CA GLU A 101 8.98 6.81 -18.60
C GLU A 101 8.57 5.72 -19.58
N GLY A 102 8.84 4.45 -19.26
CA GLY A 102 8.62 3.34 -20.19
C GLY A 102 7.16 2.90 -20.33
N TRP A 103 6.34 3.08 -19.30
CA TRP A 103 4.93 2.66 -19.32
C TRP A 103 3.95 3.82 -19.42
N HIS A 104 4.15 4.88 -18.62
CA HIS A 104 3.25 6.04 -18.63
C HIS A 104 3.67 7.15 -19.60
N GLY A 105 4.87 7.07 -20.20
CA GLY A 105 5.37 8.09 -21.12
C GLY A 105 5.52 9.47 -20.47
N GLN A 106 5.74 9.53 -19.16
CA GLN A 106 5.88 10.78 -18.42
C GLN A 106 7.33 11.00 -17.99
N PRO A 107 7.78 12.27 -17.88
CA PRO A 107 9.10 12.55 -17.32
C PRO A 107 9.17 12.13 -15.84
N PHE A 108 10.26 11.50 -15.45
CA PHE A 108 10.49 11.09 -14.05
C PHE A 108 10.66 12.30 -13.12
N GLY A 109 11.50 13.27 -13.51
CA GLY A 109 11.71 14.52 -12.77
C GLY A 109 12.32 14.33 -11.37
N LYS A 110 12.01 15.24 -10.45
CA LYS A 110 12.42 15.19 -9.03
C LYS A 110 11.28 14.59 -8.18
N PRO A 111 11.39 13.33 -7.72
CA PRO A 111 10.26 12.63 -7.10
C PRO A 111 9.73 13.29 -5.82
N LEU A 112 10.61 13.89 -5.00
CA LEU A 112 10.23 14.60 -3.77
C LEU A 112 9.33 15.80 -4.07
N ALA A 113 9.77 16.69 -4.96
CA ALA A 113 9.02 17.88 -5.35
C ALA A 113 7.69 17.49 -6.01
N LYS A 114 7.74 16.56 -6.97
CA LYS A 114 6.55 16.05 -7.66
C LYS A 114 5.53 15.46 -6.68
N THR A 115 5.96 14.67 -5.70
CA THR A 115 5.06 14.10 -4.67
C THR A 115 4.42 15.18 -3.81
N ARG A 116 5.21 16.17 -3.36
CA ARG A 116 4.72 17.28 -2.54
C ARG A 116 3.64 18.06 -3.27
N GLU A 117 3.93 18.52 -4.49
CA GLU A 117 2.98 19.27 -5.30
C GLU A 117 1.70 18.46 -5.56
N TYR A 118 1.85 17.16 -5.87
CA TYR A 118 0.71 16.27 -6.13
C TYR A 118 -0.21 16.14 -4.92
N VAL A 119 0.36 15.86 -3.74
CA VAL A 119 -0.40 15.70 -2.49
C VAL A 119 -1.04 17.03 -2.08
N GLU A 120 -0.35 18.15 -2.28
CA GLU A 120 -0.88 19.48 -1.99
C GLU A 120 -2.12 19.79 -2.83
N ILE A 121 -2.09 19.50 -4.14
CA ILE A 121 -3.25 19.65 -5.02
C ILE A 121 -4.39 18.72 -4.60
N VAL A 122 -4.11 17.45 -4.32
CA VAL A 122 -5.14 16.50 -3.86
C VAL A 122 -5.79 17.03 -2.57
N ARG A 123 -4.99 17.50 -1.61
CA ARG A 123 -5.47 18.10 -0.37
C ARG A 123 -6.29 19.37 -0.61
N ALA A 124 -5.85 20.25 -1.50
CA ALA A 124 -6.59 21.46 -1.85
C ALA A 124 -7.98 21.13 -2.42
N ILE A 125 -8.08 20.11 -3.28
CA ILE A 125 -9.36 19.62 -3.81
C ILE A 125 -10.25 19.05 -2.70
N LEU A 126 -9.68 18.22 -1.81
CA LEU A 126 -10.41 17.59 -0.70
C LEU A 126 -10.93 18.60 0.31
N ARG A 127 -10.11 19.60 0.70
CA ARG A 127 -10.52 20.67 1.62
C ARG A 127 -11.57 21.59 0.98
N ARG A 128 -11.48 21.79 -0.34
CA ARG A 128 -12.47 22.52 -1.12
C ARG A 128 -12.72 23.97 -0.65
N GLU A 129 -11.74 24.59 0.01
CA GLU A 129 -11.83 25.95 0.57
C GLU A 129 -12.07 27.01 -0.51
N LYS A 130 -11.41 26.87 -1.67
CA LYS A 130 -11.52 27.75 -2.83
C LYS A 130 -11.43 26.95 -4.15
N PRO A 131 -11.79 27.54 -5.30
CA PRO A 131 -11.43 26.97 -6.59
C PRO A 131 -9.92 26.68 -6.64
N VAL A 132 -9.53 25.55 -7.21
CA VAL A 132 -8.16 25.06 -7.13
C VAL A 132 -7.28 25.80 -8.12
N GLU A 133 -6.22 26.36 -7.58
CA GLU A 133 -5.14 27.01 -8.29
C GLU A 133 -3.82 26.47 -7.78
N PHE A 134 -2.90 26.20 -8.69
CA PHE A 134 -1.57 25.70 -8.37
C PHE A 134 -0.56 26.14 -9.43
N ARG A 135 0.64 26.52 -8.96
CA ARG A 135 1.76 27.01 -9.76
C ARG A 135 3.04 26.39 -9.21
N GLY A 136 3.34 25.16 -9.61
CA GLY A 136 4.54 24.43 -9.23
C GLY A 136 5.49 24.17 -10.39
N GLU A 137 6.57 23.43 -10.11
CA GLU A 137 7.54 22.98 -11.11
C GLU A 137 6.93 21.88 -12.01
N TYR A 138 6.08 21.02 -11.46
CA TYR A 138 5.50 19.87 -12.17
C TYR A 138 4.04 20.05 -12.54
N TYR A 139 3.28 20.80 -11.74
CA TYR A 139 1.85 20.97 -11.96
C TYR A 139 1.47 22.44 -12.07
N GLN A 140 0.62 22.73 -13.06
CA GLN A 140 0.04 24.05 -13.25
C GLN A 140 -1.47 23.91 -13.45
N ILE A 141 -2.25 24.44 -12.52
CA ILE A 141 -3.72 24.37 -12.52
C ILE A 141 -4.27 25.78 -12.27
N PRO A 142 -5.09 26.36 -13.17
CA PRO A 142 -5.35 25.92 -14.54
C PRO A 142 -4.08 25.89 -15.39
N TYR A 143 -4.07 25.06 -16.43
CA TYR A 143 -2.96 24.96 -17.37
C TYR A 143 -2.81 26.25 -18.18
N ALA A 144 -1.59 26.76 -18.29
CA ALA A 144 -1.28 27.98 -19.05
C ALA A 144 -0.01 27.81 -19.92
N GLY A 145 0.24 26.60 -20.41
CA GLY A 145 1.31 26.35 -21.37
C GLY A 145 0.98 26.89 -22.77
N ALA A 146 1.96 26.85 -23.67
CA ALA A 146 1.88 27.46 -25.00
C ALA A 146 0.73 26.96 -25.88
N ASN A 147 0.26 25.73 -25.66
CA ASN A 147 -0.86 25.10 -26.35
C ASN A 147 -2.19 25.18 -25.57
N ALA A 148 -2.29 26.03 -24.56
CA ALA A 148 -3.54 26.27 -23.86
C ALA A 148 -4.54 27.04 -24.74
N THR A 149 -5.82 26.69 -24.66
CA THR A 149 -6.90 27.42 -25.36
C THR A 149 -7.24 28.77 -24.74
N GLY A 150 -6.70 29.06 -23.55
CA GLY A 150 -7.04 30.26 -22.75
C GLY A 150 -8.37 30.18 -21.99
N LEU A 151 -9.14 29.10 -22.15
CA LEU A 151 -10.46 28.94 -21.50
C LEU A 151 -10.41 28.32 -20.09
N GLY A 152 -9.24 27.86 -19.66
CA GLY A 152 -9.06 27.22 -18.36
C GLY A 152 -9.31 28.20 -17.21
N LYS A 153 -10.31 27.90 -16.37
CA LYS A 153 -10.59 28.64 -15.14
C LYS A 153 -10.38 27.77 -13.91
N PRO A 154 -10.05 28.35 -12.75
CA PRO A 154 -10.02 27.59 -11.49
C PRO A 154 -11.38 26.95 -11.22
N LEU A 155 -11.37 25.66 -10.86
CA LEU A 155 -12.60 24.92 -10.59
C LEU A 155 -12.62 24.42 -9.15
N ARG A 156 -13.81 24.34 -8.58
CA ARG A 156 -14.07 23.71 -7.29
C ARG A 156 -14.76 22.37 -7.55
N SER A 157 -14.38 21.33 -6.81
CA SER A 157 -15.05 20.02 -6.91
C SER A 157 -16.56 20.16 -6.68
N ILE A 158 -17.34 19.44 -7.49
CA ILE A 158 -18.79 19.32 -7.28
C ILE A 158 -19.04 18.44 -6.05
N LEU A 159 -18.35 17.31 -5.94
CA LEU A 159 -18.43 16.40 -4.81
C LEU A 159 -17.71 17.00 -3.58
N HIS A 160 -18.35 16.90 -2.41
CA HIS A 160 -17.77 17.29 -1.14
C HIS A 160 -17.06 16.08 -0.52
N GLY A 161 -15.74 16.04 -0.65
CA GLY A 161 -14.92 15.00 -0.03
C GLY A 161 -14.66 15.25 1.45
N ARG A 162 -14.17 14.23 2.15
CA ARG A 162 -13.63 14.38 3.51
C ARG A 162 -12.28 15.10 3.43
N ALA A 163 -12.20 16.29 4.02
CA ALA A 163 -10.97 17.09 4.06
C ALA A 163 -9.79 16.34 4.70
N ASP A 164 -10.10 15.46 5.66
CA ASP A 164 -9.17 14.65 6.44
C ASP A 164 -8.95 13.23 5.87
N LEU A 165 -9.36 12.93 4.63
CA LEU A 165 -9.16 11.62 4.00
C LEU A 165 -7.70 11.16 4.17
N PRO A 166 -7.42 10.03 4.83
CA PRO A 166 -6.06 9.61 5.13
C PRO A 166 -5.23 9.34 3.87
N ILE A 167 -4.08 9.99 3.78
CA ILE A 167 -3.10 9.75 2.71
C ILE A 167 -1.92 8.98 3.30
N TYR A 168 -1.49 7.94 2.59
CA TYR A 168 -0.32 7.14 2.91
C TYR A 168 0.71 7.28 1.79
N LEU A 169 1.99 7.42 2.11
CA LEU A 169 3.04 7.48 1.09
C LEU A 169 3.94 6.26 1.16
N ALA A 170 4.15 5.60 0.03
CA ALA A 170 5.23 4.63 -0.10
C ALA A 170 6.54 5.38 -0.30
N ALA A 171 7.47 5.17 0.64
CA ALA A 171 8.74 5.86 0.66
C ALA A 171 9.87 4.92 1.12
N VAL A 172 11.05 5.15 0.58
CA VAL A 172 12.23 4.29 0.75
C VAL A 172 13.36 5.08 1.42
N GLY A 173 13.94 6.04 0.69
CA GLY A 173 15.11 6.79 1.16
C GLY A 173 14.80 7.85 2.23
N PRO A 174 15.81 8.33 2.97
CA PRO A 174 15.63 9.19 4.15
C PRO A 174 14.74 10.40 3.89
N LYS A 175 15.03 11.17 2.83
CA LYS A 175 14.26 12.37 2.47
C LYS A 175 12.80 12.07 2.11
N ASN A 176 12.51 10.92 1.48
CA ASN A 176 11.15 10.53 1.15
C ASN A 176 10.37 10.07 2.39
N VAL A 177 11.05 9.41 3.33
CA VAL A 177 10.45 9.00 4.61
C VAL A 177 10.13 10.23 5.45
N ALA A 178 11.06 11.20 5.52
CA ALA A 178 10.80 12.49 6.15
C ALA A 178 9.62 13.21 5.49
N LEU A 179 9.57 13.28 4.16
CA LEU A 179 8.42 13.87 3.45
C LEU A 179 7.09 13.18 3.82
N ALA A 180 7.06 11.85 3.91
CA ALA A 180 5.87 11.11 4.33
C ALA A 180 5.42 11.49 5.75
N ALA A 181 6.37 11.55 6.70
CA ALA A 181 6.11 12.01 8.06
C ALA A 181 5.79 13.51 8.16
N GLU A 182 6.08 14.31 7.14
CA GLU A 182 5.72 15.71 7.09
C GLU A 182 4.27 15.90 6.63
N ILE A 183 3.89 15.33 5.47
CA ILE A 183 2.66 15.72 4.75
C ILE A 183 1.53 14.68 4.77
N ALA A 184 1.77 13.47 5.30
CA ALA A 184 0.84 12.35 5.24
C ALA A 184 0.41 11.85 6.63
N GLN A 185 -0.57 10.94 6.63
CA GLN A 185 -1.12 10.26 7.82
C GLN A 185 -0.47 8.90 8.03
N GLY A 186 0.22 8.36 7.02
CA GLY A 186 1.01 7.17 7.21
C GLY A 186 2.07 6.94 6.15
N TRP A 187 2.94 5.99 6.45
CA TRP A 187 4.05 5.57 5.61
C TRP A 187 3.97 4.08 5.34
N ILE A 188 4.19 3.72 4.08
CA ILE A 188 4.24 2.33 3.59
C ILE A 188 5.72 2.00 3.31
N PRO A 189 6.47 1.46 4.29
CA PRO A 189 7.86 1.09 4.08
C PRO A 189 7.99 -0.20 3.28
N VAL A 190 9.09 -0.29 2.53
CA VAL A 190 9.59 -1.55 1.99
C VAL A 190 10.72 -2.08 2.88
N PHE A 191 10.80 -3.40 3.04
CA PHE A 191 11.84 -4.08 3.83
C PHE A 191 12.00 -3.57 5.26
N TYR A 192 10.91 -3.07 5.85
CA TYR A 192 10.93 -2.60 7.22
C TYR A 192 11.35 -3.71 8.19
N SER A 193 12.33 -3.41 9.03
CA SER A 193 12.75 -4.27 10.13
C SER A 193 12.63 -3.51 11.45
N ALA A 194 11.89 -4.07 12.41
CA ALA A 194 11.80 -3.52 13.77
C ALA A 194 13.18 -3.43 14.45
N ARG A 195 14.15 -4.24 14.04
CA ARG A 195 15.54 -4.18 14.54
C ARG A 195 16.31 -2.97 14.02
N ARG A 196 15.84 -2.36 12.93
CA ARG A 196 16.40 -1.13 12.34
C ARG A 196 15.53 0.09 12.65
N ARG A 197 14.66 0.01 13.66
CA ARG A 197 13.73 1.10 14.02
C ARG A 197 14.41 2.44 14.29
N ALA A 198 15.62 2.43 14.88
CA ALA A 198 16.34 3.65 15.23
C ALA A 198 16.69 4.48 13.99
N MET A 199 17.17 3.81 12.93
CA MET A 199 17.48 4.45 11.65
C MET A 199 16.23 5.11 11.02
N PHE A 200 15.09 4.42 11.06
CA PHE A 200 13.84 4.99 10.54
C PHE A 200 13.29 6.09 11.43
N ARG A 201 13.50 6.00 12.75
CA ARG A 201 13.06 7.01 13.72
C ARG A 201 13.68 8.36 13.41
N GLU A 202 14.98 8.40 13.16
CA GLU A 202 15.69 9.62 12.78
C GLU A 202 15.04 10.31 11.57
N TRP A 203 14.73 9.56 10.51
CA TRP A 203 14.13 10.12 9.30
C TRP A 203 12.68 10.57 9.51
N LEU A 204 11.91 9.84 10.34
CA LEU A 204 10.55 10.20 10.68
C LEU A 204 10.51 11.47 11.54
N ASP A 205 11.42 11.61 12.50
CA ASP A 205 11.49 12.76 13.41
C ASP A 205 11.82 14.05 12.64
N ASP A 206 12.68 13.98 11.62
CA ASP A 206 12.92 15.10 10.71
C ASP A 206 11.66 15.53 9.97
N GLY A 207 10.87 14.57 9.49
CA GLY A 207 9.59 14.83 8.83
C GLY A 207 8.55 15.43 9.76
N PHE A 208 8.41 14.88 10.97
CA PHE A 208 7.51 15.42 11.98
C PHE A 208 7.87 16.86 12.32
N ARG A 209 9.16 17.15 12.55
CA ARG A 209 9.66 18.50 12.84
C ARG A 209 9.34 19.47 11.71
N ALA A 210 9.60 19.08 10.47
CA ALA A 210 9.28 19.89 9.29
C ALA A 210 7.77 20.17 9.17
N GLY A 211 6.94 19.21 9.57
CA GLY A 211 5.47 19.33 9.56
C GLY A 211 4.90 20.03 10.80
N GLY A 212 5.73 20.60 11.67
CA GLY A 212 5.28 21.25 12.91
C GLY A 212 4.69 20.28 13.95
N ARG A 213 5.01 18.99 13.84
CA ARG A 213 4.58 17.92 14.76
C ARG A 213 5.76 17.45 15.59
N SER A 214 5.57 17.15 16.87
CA SER A 214 6.63 16.58 17.69
C SER A 214 6.08 15.71 18.83
N GLY A 215 6.97 14.89 19.40
CA GLY A 215 6.67 14.06 20.55
C GLY A 215 5.60 12.99 20.30
N THR A 216 5.00 12.54 21.39
CA THR A 216 4.08 11.40 21.40
C THR A 216 2.78 11.64 20.62
N ALA A 217 2.38 12.90 20.45
CA ALA A 217 1.21 13.27 19.64
C ALA A 217 1.44 13.03 18.14
N ALA A 218 2.65 13.35 17.65
CA ALA A 218 3.04 13.04 16.27
C ALA A 218 3.03 11.54 16.02
N GLU A 219 3.59 10.76 16.95
CA GLU A 219 3.67 9.30 16.84
C GLU A 219 2.30 8.62 16.85
N ARG A 220 1.37 9.12 17.68
CA ARG A 220 0.01 8.56 17.77
C ARG A 220 -0.87 8.92 16.58
N SER A 221 -0.54 9.97 15.84
CA SER A 221 -1.29 10.44 14.67
C SER A 221 -0.73 9.96 13.34
N PHE A 222 0.30 9.10 13.37
CA PHE A 222 0.98 8.61 12.17
C PHE A 222 1.08 7.09 12.12
N ASP A 223 0.57 6.51 11.05
CA ASP A 223 0.59 5.06 10.83
C ASP A 223 1.88 4.62 10.12
N ILE A 224 2.62 3.68 10.72
CA ILE A 224 3.67 2.93 10.04
C ILE A 224 3.09 1.59 9.61
N MET A 225 2.95 1.37 8.30
CA MET A 225 2.28 0.20 7.73
C MET A 225 3.27 -0.73 6.99
N PRO A 226 4.07 -1.52 7.72
CA PRO A 226 5.04 -2.41 7.09
C PRO A 226 4.36 -3.57 6.38
N MET A 227 4.70 -3.74 5.11
CA MET A 227 4.34 -4.93 4.36
C MET A 227 5.31 -6.06 4.67
N VAL A 228 4.81 -7.10 5.35
CA VAL A 228 5.59 -8.27 5.73
C VAL A 228 5.10 -9.50 4.96
N SER A 229 6.04 -10.27 4.40
CA SER A 229 5.73 -11.57 3.83
C SER A 229 5.63 -12.59 4.96
N VAL A 230 4.51 -13.30 5.03
CA VAL A 230 4.26 -14.34 6.03
C VAL A 230 4.13 -15.67 5.30
N VAL A 231 5.01 -16.61 5.66
CA VAL A 231 4.95 -18.01 5.20
C VAL A 231 4.90 -18.86 6.46
N VAL A 232 3.88 -19.71 6.56
CA VAL A 232 3.65 -20.60 7.71
C VAL A 232 3.89 -22.02 7.25
N GLY A 233 4.72 -22.76 7.98
CA GLY A 233 5.04 -24.15 7.72
C GLY A 233 6.04 -24.69 8.75
N ASP A 234 6.15 -26.01 8.81
CA ASP A 234 6.96 -26.69 9.83
C ASP A 234 8.46 -26.60 9.53
N ASP A 235 8.84 -26.50 8.25
CA ASP A 235 10.22 -26.28 7.84
C ASP A 235 10.52 -24.78 7.61
N VAL A 236 11.24 -24.20 8.57
CA VAL A 236 11.71 -22.81 8.52
C VAL A 236 12.63 -22.56 7.32
N ALA A 237 13.43 -23.54 6.89
CA ALA A 237 14.32 -23.40 5.75
C ALA A 237 13.51 -23.28 4.45
N ALA A 238 12.53 -24.16 4.23
CA ALA A 238 11.59 -24.05 3.12
C ALA A 238 10.81 -22.73 3.14
N CYS A 239 10.30 -22.32 4.30
CA CYS A 239 9.56 -21.05 4.44
C CYS A 239 10.43 -19.85 4.02
N ARG A 240 11.72 -19.84 4.37
CA ARG A 240 12.66 -18.79 3.95
C ARG A 240 12.97 -18.86 2.46
N ALA A 241 13.15 -20.05 1.92
CA ALA A 241 13.41 -20.25 0.50
C ALA A 241 12.28 -19.66 -0.35
N ALA A 242 11.02 -19.79 0.08
CA ALA A 242 9.86 -19.22 -0.60
C ALA A 242 9.88 -17.67 -0.72
N VAL A 243 10.54 -16.96 0.20
CA VAL A 243 10.61 -15.49 0.20
C VAL A 243 11.77 -14.96 -0.66
N LYS A 244 12.83 -15.75 -0.83
CA LYS A 244 14.08 -15.36 -1.50
C LYS A 244 13.90 -14.85 -2.95
N PRO A 245 13.08 -15.47 -3.82
CA PRO A 245 12.89 -14.99 -5.19
C PRO A 245 12.35 -13.55 -5.25
N ARG A 246 11.42 -13.20 -4.35
CA ARG A 246 10.88 -11.83 -4.26
C ARG A 246 11.97 -10.85 -3.83
N LEU A 247 12.78 -11.20 -2.83
CA LEU A 247 13.90 -10.35 -2.41
C LEU A 247 14.89 -10.12 -3.55
N ALA A 248 15.24 -11.17 -4.30
CA ALA A 248 16.15 -11.06 -5.44
C ALA A 248 15.59 -10.17 -6.56
N LEU A 249 14.30 -10.29 -6.88
CA LEU A 249 13.64 -9.39 -7.83
C LEU A 249 13.75 -7.92 -7.40
N TYR A 250 13.46 -7.61 -6.15
CA TYR A 250 13.48 -6.22 -5.67
C TYR A 250 14.91 -5.67 -5.55
N VAL A 251 15.81 -6.40 -4.88
CA VAL A 251 17.20 -5.97 -4.66
C VAL A 251 18.01 -5.97 -5.96
N GLY A 252 17.69 -6.86 -6.90
CA GLY A 252 18.42 -6.99 -8.16
C GLY A 252 17.75 -6.33 -9.36
N GLY A 253 16.47 -6.62 -9.60
CA GLY A 253 15.79 -6.37 -10.88
C GLY A 253 14.86 -5.16 -10.95
N MET A 254 14.39 -4.61 -9.83
CA MET A 254 13.41 -3.51 -9.82
C MET A 254 13.99 -2.11 -10.12
N GLY A 255 15.29 -2.02 -10.42
CA GLY A 255 15.94 -0.78 -10.81
C GLY A 255 17.23 -1.02 -11.60
N ALA A 256 17.68 0.00 -12.31
CA ALA A 256 18.94 -0.03 -13.05
C ALA A 256 20.15 0.02 -12.11
N ARG A 257 21.32 -0.39 -12.61
CA ARG A 257 22.60 -0.26 -11.88
C ARG A 257 22.83 1.19 -11.48
N GLY A 258 23.18 1.42 -10.21
CA GLY A 258 23.36 2.76 -9.63
C GLY A 258 22.07 3.55 -9.37
N ARG A 259 20.89 3.01 -9.73
CA ARG A 259 19.57 3.63 -9.52
C ARG A 259 18.54 2.58 -9.08
N ASN A 260 18.91 1.73 -8.11
CA ASN A 260 18.00 0.78 -7.49
C ASN A 260 17.81 1.09 -5.99
N PHE A 261 16.70 1.75 -5.67
CA PHE A 261 16.35 2.17 -4.32
C PHE A 261 16.22 1.00 -3.31
N TYR A 262 15.86 -0.20 -3.78
CA TYR A 262 15.75 -1.39 -2.92
C TYR A 262 17.13 -1.97 -2.61
N ASN A 263 18.05 -1.89 -3.57
CA ASN A 263 19.46 -2.23 -3.37
C ASN A 263 20.08 -1.29 -2.33
N ASP A 264 19.85 0.02 -2.46
CA ASP A 264 20.35 1.03 -1.52
C ASP A 264 19.90 0.78 -0.07
N ILE A 265 18.64 0.33 0.13
CA ILE A 265 18.18 -0.08 1.48
C ILE A 265 18.98 -1.28 1.99
N ALA A 266 19.22 -2.29 1.15
CA ALA A 266 19.97 -3.47 1.55
C ALA A 266 21.42 -3.10 1.95
N CYS A 267 22.06 -2.20 1.20
CA CYS A 267 23.38 -1.66 1.56
C CYS A 267 23.33 -0.86 2.88
N ARG A 268 22.32 -0.02 3.10
CA ARG A 268 22.12 0.67 4.41
C ARG A 268 21.92 -0.29 5.58
N TYR A 269 21.47 -1.51 5.31
CA TYR A 269 21.36 -2.56 6.31
C TYR A 269 22.68 -3.32 6.56
N GLY A 270 23.74 -2.98 5.83
CA GLY A 270 25.06 -3.61 5.90
C GLY A 270 25.20 -4.87 5.05
N TYR A 271 24.43 -4.99 3.97
CA TYR A 271 24.44 -6.15 3.06
C TYR A 271 25.01 -5.82 1.68
N ASP A 272 25.96 -4.89 1.60
CA ASP A 272 26.53 -4.34 0.36
C ASP A 272 26.98 -5.42 -0.63
N ASP A 273 27.81 -6.37 -0.18
CA ASP A 273 28.33 -7.45 -1.03
C ASP A 273 27.22 -8.36 -1.56
N ALA A 274 26.26 -8.70 -0.69
CA ALA A 274 25.14 -9.54 -1.08
C ALA A 274 24.20 -8.80 -2.05
N ALA A 275 23.93 -7.52 -1.81
CA ALA A 275 23.09 -6.69 -2.66
C ALA A 275 23.72 -6.54 -4.07
N LYS A 276 25.03 -6.30 -4.13
CA LYS A 276 25.79 -6.26 -5.39
C LYS A 276 25.72 -7.59 -6.14
N ARG A 277 26.01 -8.70 -5.45
CA ARG A 277 25.98 -10.05 -6.04
C ARG A 277 24.60 -10.42 -6.59
N ILE A 278 23.54 -10.15 -5.83
CA ILE A 278 22.16 -10.39 -6.26
C ILE A 278 21.86 -9.60 -7.53
N GLN A 279 22.23 -8.31 -7.57
CA GLN A 279 22.00 -7.47 -8.74
C GLN A 279 22.81 -7.92 -9.96
N ASP A 280 24.08 -8.28 -9.79
CA ASP A 280 24.92 -8.81 -10.87
C ASP A 280 24.30 -10.08 -11.48
N LEU A 281 23.89 -11.05 -10.65
CA LEU A 281 23.26 -12.29 -11.10
C LEU A 281 21.90 -12.04 -11.77
N PHE A 282 21.07 -11.15 -11.21
CA PHE A 282 19.74 -10.88 -11.74
C PHE A 282 19.81 -10.19 -13.12
N LEU A 283 20.71 -9.22 -13.28
CA LEU A 283 20.92 -8.52 -14.55
C LEU A 283 21.59 -9.41 -15.61
N ALA A 284 22.34 -10.43 -15.19
CA ALA A 284 22.87 -11.47 -16.08
C ALA A 284 21.84 -12.56 -16.45
N GLY A 285 20.57 -12.42 -16.04
CA GLY A 285 19.52 -13.40 -16.31
C GLY A 285 19.55 -14.64 -15.39
N ARG A 286 20.49 -14.72 -14.45
CA ARG A 286 20.70 -15.86 -13.53
C ARG A 286 19.83 -15.70 -12.27
N ARG A 287 18.51 -15.69 -12.46
CA ARG A 287 17.54 -15.34 -11.41
C ARG A 287 17.51 -16.32 -10.23
N ASP A 288 17.65 -17.61 -10.50
CA ASP A 288 17.64 -18.63 -9.44
C ASP A 288 18.88 -18.53 -8.55
N GLU A 289 20.03 -18.26 -9.16
CA GLU A 289 21.27 -18.00 -8.43
C GLU A 289 21.20 -16.71 -7.61
N ALA A 290 20.57 -15.67 -8.17
CA ALA A 290 20.32 -14.43 -7.44
C ALA A 290 19.46 -14.70 -6.19
N ALA A 291 18.40 -15.50 -6.30
CA ALA A 291 17.53 -15.87 -5.19
C ALA A 291 18.30 -16.57 -4.05
N VAL A 292 19.18 -17.52 -4.36
CA VAL A 292 19.92 -18.25 -3.32
C VAL A 292 21.07 -17.44 -2.71
N SER A 293 21.62 -16.45 -3.44
CA SER A 293 22.75 -15.60 -3.04
C SER A 293 22.45 -14.55 -1.97
N GLY A 294 21.18 -14.42 -1.55
CA GLY A 294 20.77 -13.50 -0.49
C GLY A 294 21.41 -13.83 0.87
N PRO A 295 21.56 -12.82 1.76
CA PRO A 295 22.15 -13.03 3.08
C PRO A 295 21.36 -14.07 3.89
N PRO A 296 22.01 -14.82 4.81
CA PRO A 296 21.30 -15.76 5.67
C PRO A 296 20.26 -15.01 6.49
N ILE A 297 18.98 -15.30 6.24
CA ILE A 297 17.87 -14.76 7.05
C ILE A 297 18.04 -15.35 8.45
N ARG A 298 18.40 -14.53 9.46
CA ARG A 298 18.58 -15.00 10.85
C ARG A 298 17.27 -15.63 11.38
N LYS A 299 17.38 -16.58 12.33
CA LYS A 299 16.23 -17.24 12.99
C LYS A 299 15.34 -16.20 13.66
N THR A 300 14.15 -16.01 13.11
CA THR A 300 13.03 -15.34 13.76
C THR A 300 11.86 -16.30 13.70
N SER A 301 11.81 -17.23 14.66
CA SER A 301 10.54 -17.83 15.07
C SER A 301 9.77 -16.75 15.81
N ALA A 302 8.75 -16.19 15.18
CA ALA A 302 7.66 -15.56 15.91
C ALA A 302 6.64 -16.66 16.17
N THR A 303 6.85 -17.44 17.22
CA THR A 303 5.80 -18.30 17.76
C THR A 303 4.75 -17.41 18.40
N ALA A 304 3.72 -17.06 17.63
CA ALA A 304 2.49 -16.51 18.15
C ALA A 304 1.38 -17.53 17.88
N TRP A 305 1.18 -18.43 18.84
CA TRP A 305 -0.09 -19.12 19.00
C TRP A 305 -0.47 -19.08 20.49
N PRO A 306 -1.59 -18.44 20.87
CA PRO A 306 -2.12 -18.57 22.21
C PRO A 306 -2.86 -19.92 22.29
N GLY A 307 -2.34 -20.82 23.13
CA GLY A 307 -3.05 -22.04 23.53
C GLY A 307 -2.69 -23.29 22.74
N ARG A 308 -1.71 -24.04 23.26
CA ARG A 308 -1.74 -25.51 23.26
C ARG A 308 -0.95 -26.00 24.47
N ASP A 309 -1.67 -26.58 25.42
CA ASP A 309 -1.11 -27.40 26.48
C ASP A 309 -0.94 -28.81 25.93
N GLU A 310 0.29 -29.24 25.64
CA GLU A 310 0.60 -30.67 25.61
C GLU A 310 1.96 -30.91 26.30
N ARG A 311 1.88 -31.59 27.45
CA ARG A 311 2.98 -32.20 28.18
C ARG A 311 3.50 -33.43 27.42
N TRP A 312 4.77 -33.72 27.70
CA TRP A 312 5.51 -34.99 27.62
C TRP A 312 6.42 -35.20 26.40
N GLY A 313 7.69 -35.50 26.70
CA GLY A 313 8.64 -36.11 25.77
C GLY A 313 10.10 -35.74 26.05
N ILE A 314 10.74 -36.50 26.94
CA ILE A 314 12.15 -36.41 27.37
C ILE A 314 13.13 -36.69 26.20
N GLY A 315 14.28 -36.00 26.15
CA GLY A 315 15.53 -36.56 25.61
C GLY A 315 16.54 -35.61 24.96
N GLY A 316 17.65 -35.33 25.66
CA GLY A 316 19.00 -35.32 25.07
C GLY A 316 19.63 -34.00 24.62
N HIS A 317 20.67 -33.58 25.36
CA HIS A 317 21.66 -32.51 25.10
C HIS A 317 22.31 -32.56 23.69
N VAL A 318 22.90 -31.50 23.12
CA VAL A 318 24.21 -30.88 23.47
C VAL A 318 24.42 -29.58 22.64
N GLY A 319 24.97 -28.53 23.26
CA GLY A 319 25.78 -27.51 22.57
C GLY A 319 25.27 -26.06 22.63
N ALA A 320 25.73 -25.29 23.62
CA ALA A 320 25.75 -23.83 23.63
C ALA A 320 27.23 -23.37 23.77
N PRO A 321 27.62 -22.13 23.38
CA PRO A 321 26.97 -20.91 23.83
C PRO A 321 26.49 -20.03 22.68
N ASN A 322 25.18 -19.76 22.64
CA ASN A 322 24.70 -18.52 22.05
C ASN A 322 24.55 -17.51 23.20
N GLN A 323 25.11 -16.32 23.02
CA GLN A 323 24.78 -15.17 23.87
C GLN A 323 23.27 -15.00 23.93
N GLU A 324 22.72 -15.23 25.12
CA GLU A 324 21.37 -14.83 25.49
C GLU A 324 21.39 -13.33 25.77
N ASP A 325 20.60 -12.57 25.01
CA ASP A 325 20.38 -11.15 25.24
C ASP A 325 19.17 -11.03 26.17
N GLU A 326 19.40 -10.43 27.35
CA GLU A 326 18.42 -10.29 28.43
C GLU A 326 17.22 -9.44 27.98
N ARG A 327 16.00 -9.95 28.22
CA ARG A 327 14.78 -9.17 28.00
C ARG A 327 14.41 -8.43 29.27
N HIS A 328 14.41 -7.10 29.22
CA HIS A 328 13.66 -6.30 30.19
C HIS A 328 12.15 -6.46 29.97
N GLY A 329 11.47 -6.75 31.08
CA GLY A 329 10.06 -7.15 31.13
C GLY A 329 9.05 -6.06 30.76
N LEU A 330 7.91 -6.52 30.27
CA LEU A 330 6.65 -5.78 30.32
C LEU A 330 5.84 -6.31 31.50
N ALA A 331 5.78 -5.53 32.58
CA ALA A 331 4.86 -5.73 33.67
C ALA A 331 3.48 -5.17 33.30
N GLY A 332 2.41 -5.92 33.58
CA GLY A 332 1.07 -5.37 33.66
C GLY A 332 -0.03 -6.25 33.07
N ALA A 333 -0.45 -7.29 33.78
CA ALA A 333 -1.80 -7.82 33.65
C ALA A 333 -2.38 -8.09 35.04
N ARG A 334 -3.36 -7.26 35.41
CA ARG A 334 -4.15 -7.33 36.64
C ARG A 334 -4.90 -8.66 36.71
N ARG A 335 -4.81 -9.32 37.86
CA ARG A 335 -5.69 -10.40 38.28
C ARG A 335 -7.08 -9.84 38.57
N THR A 336 -8.11 -10.44 38.00
CA THR A 336 -9.47 -10.41 38.56
C THR A 336 -9.93 -11.85 38.73
N LEU A 337 -10.04 -12.26 39.99
CA LEU A 337 -10.75 -13.45 40.45
C LEU A 337 -12.27 -13.20 40.39
N GLY A 338 -13.01 -14.30 40.22
CA GLY A 338 -14.47 -14.38 40.30
C GLY A 338 -14.97 -15.08 39.04
N GLY A 339 -15.67 -16.20 39.09
CA GLY A 339 -16.47 -16.83 40.13
C GLY A 339 -17.52 -17.63 39.36
N TRP A 340 -17.76 -18.86 39.81
CA TRP A 340 -18.55 -19.91 39.17
C TRP A 340 -19.94 -19.53 38.61
N GLY A 341 -20.40 -20.31 37.61
CA GLY A 341 -21.83 -20.64 37.44
C GLY A 341 -22.31 -20.89 36.00
N PRO A 342 -22.72 -22.12 35.63
CA PRO A 342 -23.26 -22.45 34.31
C PRO A 342 -24.81 -22.44 34.29
N CYS A 343 -25.42 -22.02 33.18
CA CYS A 343 -26.84 -22.31 32.87
C CYS A 343 -27.00 -22.58 31.37
N ARG A 344 -27.65 -23.71 31.04
CA ARG A 344 -27.98 -24.17 29.68
C ARG A 344 -29.38 -23.72 29.24
N GLY A 345 -29.51 -23.37 27.95
CA GLY A 345 -30.64 -23.67 27.04
C GLY A 345 -31.88 -22.74 27.05
N PRO A 346 -32.78 -22.80 26.05
CA PRO A 346 -32.83 -23.71 24.89
C PRO A 346 -33.00 -23.03 23.49
N GLN A 347 -33.02 -23.88 22.46
CA GLN A 347 -33.22 -23.61 21.03
C GLN A 347 -34.64 -23.17 20.64
N SER A 348 -34.74 -22.32 19.62
CA SER A 348 -35.73 -22.32 18.51
C SER A 348 -35.27 -21.22 17.53
N GLY A 349 -35.45 -21.22 16.21
CA GLY A 349 -36.26 -21.99 15.28
C GLY A 349 -36.66 -21.03 14.14
N ARG A 350 -36.22 -21.33 12.90
CA ARG A 350 -36.81 -20.91 11.60
C ARG A 350 -37.09 -19.40 11.34
N ARG A 351 -36.40 -18.84 10.33
CA ARG A 351 -36.95 -18.45 9.01
C ARG A 351 -35.93 -17.63 8.21
N ALA A 352 -35.72 -18.03 6.95
CA ALA A 352 -35.16 -17.19 5.90
C ALA A 352 -36.30 -16.71 4.99
N PRO A 353 -36.23 -15.51 4.41
CA PRO A 353 -36.92 -15.21 3.17
C PRO A 353 -35.93 -15.06 2.01
N ARG A 354 -36.30 -15.73 0.91
CA ARG A 354 -35.75 -15.57 -0.43
C ARG A 354 -36.21 -14.21 -1.00
N LEU A 355 -35.35 -13.53 -1.75
CA LEU A 355 -35.75 -12.45 -2.65
C LEU A 355 -35.47 -12.88 -4.09
N GLY A 356 -36.53 -12.83 -4.90
CA GLY A 356 -36.55 -13.19 -6.31
C GLY A 356 -36.15 -12.04 -7.23
N ARG A 357 -35.84 -12.42 -8.47
CA ARG A 357 -35.63 -11.54 -9.63
C ARG A 357 -36.89 -10.75 -9.97
N GLY A 358 -36.69 -9.49 -10.36
CA GLY A 358 -37.66 -8.69 -11.10
C GLY A 358 -36.96 -7.50 -11.74
N ALA A 359 -36.83 -7.53 -13.06
CA ALA A 359 -36.41 -6.40 -13.88
C ALA A 359 -37.64 -5.60 -14.31
N THR A 360 -37.52 -4.27 -14.43
CA THR A 360 -37.93 -3.47 -15.61
C THR A 360 -37.52 -2.00 -15.46
N ASN A 361 -37.13 -1.42 -16.59
CA ASN A 361 -36.66 -0.05 -16.85
C ASN A 361 -37.75 1.03 -16.71
N VAL A 362 -37.33 2.26 -16.35
CA VAL A 362 -37.67 3.60 -16.94
C VAL A 362 -36.60 4.56 -16.36
N GLY A 363 -35.92 5.50 -17.02
CA GLY A 363 -35.96 6.12 -18.35
C GLY A 363 -35.59 7.62 -18.21
N GLY A 364 -34.61 8.10 -19.00
CA GLY A 364 -34.37 9.51 -19.35
C GLY A 364 -33.19 10.21 -18.62
N LEU A 365 -32.35 11.04 -19.26
CA LEU A 365 -32.25 11.53 -20.65
C LEU A 365 -30.88 12.25 -20.80
N GLY A 366 -30.26 12.24 -21.98
CA GLY A 366 -29.21 13.21 -22.34
C GLY A 366 -28.07 12.71 -23.24
N ALA A 367 -28.37 12.24 -24.45
CA ALA A 367 -27.39 12.08 -25.54
C ALA A 367 -27.77 13.01 -26.69
N MET A 368 -26.86 13.87 -27.14
CA MET A 368 -27.00 14.65 -28.37
C MET A 368 -26.25 13.95 -29.51
N SER A 369 -27.00 13.68 -30.58
CA SER A 369 -26.58 13.08 -31.85
C SER A 369 -26.00 14.13 -32.80
N GLY A 370 -24.87 13.81 -33.45
CA GLY A 370 -24.36 14.49 -34.65
C GLY A 370 -24.48 13.58 -35.90
N PRO A 371 -24.52 14.12 -37.12
CA PRO A 371 -24.95 13.40 -38.32
C PRO A 371 -23.85 12.50 -38.95
N PRO A 372 -24.23 11.51 -39.77
CA PRO A 372 -23.30 10.56 -40.38
C PRO A 372 -22.61 11.16 -41.62
N ILE A 373 -21.29 10.92 -41.74
CA ILE A 373 -20.51 11.22 -42.95
C ILE A 373 -20.39 9.93 -43.77
N SER A 374 -20.83 9.98 -45.02
CA SER A 374 -20.72 8.92 -46.01
C SER A 374 -19.29 8.75 -46.52
N ILE A 375 -18.86 7.50 -46.62
CA ILE A 375 -17.61 7.06 -47.26
C ILE A 375 -17.78 7.14 -48.80
N GLY A 376 -16.86 7.82 -49.48
CA GLY A 376 -16.74 7.83 -50.94
C GLY A 376 -15.36 7.35 -51.35
N GLU A 377 -15.33 6.41 -52.30
CA GLU A 377 -14.14 5.75 -52.82
C GLU A 377 -13.27 6.63 -53.73
N ARG A 378 -12.04 6.16 -53.89
CA ARG A 378 -10.92 6.69 -54.70
C ARG A 378 -11.23 6.80 -56.19
N THR A 379 -10.62 7.79 -56.84
CA THR A 379 -10.09 7.67 -58.22
C THR A 379 -8.80 8.45 -58.40
N CYS A 380 -7.92 7.89 -59.23
CA CYS A 380 -6.58 8.34 -59.61
C CYS A 380 -6.50 9.74 -60.23
N GLY A 381 -5.31 10.33 -60.09
CA GLY A 381 -4.77 11.47 -60.84
C GLY A 381 -3.30 11.62 -60.50
#